data_AF-K8X6L5-F1
#
_entry.id   AF-K8X6L5-F1
#
_cell.length_a   1.000
_cell.length_b   1.000
_cell.length_c   1.000
_cell.angle_alpha   90.00
_cell.angle_beta   90.00
_cell.angle_gamma   90.00
#
_symmetry.space_group_name_H-M   'P 1'
#
loop_
_entity.id
_entity.type
_entity.pdbx_description
1 polymer ?
#
loop_
_entity_poly.entity_id
_entity_poly.type
_entity_poly.pdbx_seq_one_letter_code
_entity_poly.pdbx_strand_id
1 'polypeptide(L)' 'THPAVPDHFRHSPDRDWQHRASCRGTDTNLFFSPDGERGPDRARRERAAKQICQDCPVLAQCRAHALTATEAYG' A
#
# COMPACT_ATOMS: atom_id res chain seq x y z
N THR A 1 5.78 40.92 2.78
CA THR A 1 4.93 40.05 3.61
C THR A 1 4.49 38.88 2.75
N HIS A 2 5.02 37.67 2.98
CA HIS A 2 4.59 36.47 2.26
C HIS A 2 3.11 36.18 2.59
N PRO A 3 2.23 35.96 1.61
CA PRO A 3 0.89 35.48 1.92
C PRO A 3 1.00 34.03 2.39
N ALA A 4 0.40 33.74 3.54
CA ALA A 4 0.23 32.38 4.03
C ALA A 4 -0.61 31.60 3.01
N VAL A 5 0.00 30.63 2.33
CA VAL A 5 -0.73 29.67 1.50
C VAL A 5 -1.62 28.82 2.43
N PRO A 6 -2.94 28.71 2.19
CA PRO A 6 -3.81 27.85 3.00
C PRO A 6 -3.38 26.38 2.87
N ASP A 7 -3.33 25.67 3.99
CA ASP A 7 -2.91 24.26 4.14
C ASP A 7 -3.71 23.25 3.28
N HIS A 8 -4.80 23.69 2.66
CA HIS A 8 -5.75 22.86 1.92
C HIS A 8 -5.34 22.49 0.48
N PHE A 9 -4.23 23.02 -0.05
CA PHE A 9 -3.84 22.82 -1.47
C PHE A 9 -3.06 21.54 -1.78
N ARG A 10 -2.99 20.55 -0.88
CA ARG A 10 -2.10 19.38 -1.08
C ARG A 10 -2.70 17.99 -0.88
N HIS A 11 -3.99 17.87 -0.60
CA HIS A 11 -4.65 16.57 -0.48
C HIS A 11 -5.61 16.36 -1.64
N SER A 12 -5.13 15.72 -2.71
CA SER A 12 -6.03 15.12 -3.69
C SER A 12 -6.83 14.02 -2.97
N PRO A 13 -8.17 14.02 -3.02
CA PRO A 13 -8.99 12.97 -2.41
C PRO A 13 -8.64 11.57 -2.94
N ASP A 14 -8.09 11.49 -4.16
CA ASP A 14 -7.54 10.27 -4.77
C ASP A 14 -6.24 9.75 -4.12
N ARG A 15 -5.62 10.48 -3.18
CA ARG A 15 -4.47 10.00 -2.39
C ARG A 15 -4.84 9.61 -0.96
N ASP A 16 -5.99 10.07 -0.46
CA ASP A 16 -6.39 9.83 0.93
C ASP A 16 -6.72 8.35 1.22
N TRP A 17 -7.02 7.57 0.18
CA TRP A 17 -7.34 6.14 0.35
C TRP A 17 -6.20 5.36 1.00
N GLN A 18 -4.94 5.77 0.81
CA GLN A 18 -3.78 5.10 1.41
C GLN A 18 -3.84 5.13 2.94
N HIS A 19 -4.43 6.18 3.53
CA HIS A 19 -4.60 6.28 4.99
C HIS A 19 -5.62 5.30 5.56
N ARG A 20 -6.53 4.78 4.73
CA ARG A 20 -7.57 3.81 5.10
C ARG A 20 -7.19 2.37 4.76
N ALA A 21 -5.98 2.12 4.27
CA ALA A 21 -5.53 0.79 3.91
C ALA A 21 -5.32 -0.09 5.15
N SER A 22 -5.88 -1.31 5.15
CA SER A 22 -5.72 -2.26 6.26
C SER A 22 -4.27 -2.72 6.46
N CYS A 23 -3.43 -2.66 5.42
CA CYS A 23 -2.00 -2.93 5.52
C CYS A 23 -1.21 -1.77 6.15
N ARG A 24 -1.82 -0.62 6.39
CA ARG A 24 -1.13 0.51 7.00
C ARG A 24 -0.76 0.17 8.45
N GLY A 25 0.54 0.26 8.76
CA GLY A 25 1.06 -0.02 10.10
C GLY A 25 1.39 -1.49 10.36
N THR A 26 1.18 -2.38 9.39
CA THR A 26 1.71 -3.75 9.45
C THR A 26 3.20 -3.77 9.09
N ASP A 27 3.89 -4.86 9.42
CA ASP A 27 5.29 -5.07 8.99
C ASP A 27 5.39 -5.05 7.46
N THR A 28 6.27 -4.20 6.93
CA THR A 28 6.52 -4.08 5.48
C THR A 28 7.07 -5.36 4.88
N ASN A 29 7.75 -6.19 5.67
CA ASN A 29 8.27 -7.50 5.24
C ASN A 29 7.15 -8.48 4.87
N LEU A 30 5.87 -8.18 5.14
CA LEU A 30 4.76 -8.97 4.63
C LEU A 30 4.55 -8.75 3.12
N PHE A 31 4.76 -7.53 2.64
CA PHE A 31 4.52 -7.15 1.24
C PHE A 31 5.82 -7.23 0.42
N PHE A 32 6.95 -6.91 1.04
CA PHE A 32 8.26 -6.96 0.40
C PHE A 32 9.06 -8.17 0.92
N SER A 33 9.50 -9.03 0.01
CA SER A 33 10.34 -10.19 0.37
C SER A 33 11.63 -9.74 1.07
N PRO A 34 12.00 -10.34 2.21
CA PRO A 34 13.34 -10.17 2.77
C PRO A 34 14.38 -10.89 1.90
N ASP A 35 15.63 -10.47 2.01
CA ASP A 35 16.74 -11.07 1.28
C ASP A 35 16.87 -12.56 1.59
N GLY A 36 16.98 -13.36 0.52
CA GLY A 36 17.18 -14.81 0.65
C GLY A 36 15.92 -15.62 1.00
N GLU A 37 14.73 -15.02 0.99
CA GLU A 37 13.45 -15.74 1.13
C GLU A 37 13.29 -16.80 0.02
N ARG A 38 12.82 -18.01 0.36
CA ARG A 38 12.65 -19.11 -0.60
C ARG A 38 11.31 -19.83 -0.46
N GLY A 39 10.87 -20.38 -1.59
CA GLY A 39 9.80 -21.39 -1.72
C GLY A 39 8.67 -21.29 -0.68
N PRO A 40 8.61 -22.17 0.32
CA PRO A 40 7.50 -22.20 1.30
C PRO A 40 7.33 -20.92 2.10
N ASP A 41 8.42 -20.26 2.48
CA ASP A 41 8.37 -19.04 3.30
C ASP A 41 7.74 -17.90 2.50
N ARG A 42 8.15 -17.78 1.23
CA ARG A 42 7.52 -16.85 0.27
C ARG A 42 6.02 -17.11 0.15
N ALA A 43 5.62 -18.37 -0.07
CA ALA A 43 4.21 -18.71 -0.20
C ALA A 43 3.41 -18.40 1.07
N ARG A 44 4.03 -18.57 2.24
CA ARG A 44 3.41 -18.29 3.54
C ARG A 44 3.24 -16.78 3.77
N ARG A 45 4.26 -16.00 3.44
CA ARG A 45 4.22 -14.52 3.48
C ARG A 45 3.17 -13.97 2.51
N GLU A 46 3.20 -14.39 1.25
CA GLU A 46 2.23 -13.93 0.25
C GLU A 46 0.79 -14.27 0.66
N ARG A 47 0.56 -15.43 1.28
CA ARG A 47 -0.77 -15.80 1.80
C ARG A 47 -1.19 -14.86 2.94
N ALA A 48 -0.29 -14.55 3.87
CA ALA A 48 -0.57 -13.62 4.97
C ALA A 48 -0.88 -12.20 4.44
N ALA A 49 -0.09 -11.70 3.49
CA ALA A 49 -0.35 -10.40 2.85
C ALA A 49 -1.72 -10.38 2.14
N LYS A 50 -2.05 -11.44 1.40
CA LYS A 50 -3.35 -11.57 0.73
C LYS A 50 -4.52 -11.57 1.70
N GLN A 51 -4.39 -12.18 2.88
CA GLN A 51 -5.43 -12.16 3.92
C GLN A 51 -5.72 -10.75 4.42
N ILE A 52 -4.71 -9.90 4.58
CA ILE A 52 -4.90 -8.49 4.94
C ILE A 52 -5.64 -7.74 3.83
N CYS A 53 -5.29 -8.02 2.58
CA CYS A 53 -5.90 -7.37 1.43
C CYS A 53 -7.34 -7.78 1.16
N GLN A 54 -7.76 -9.00 1.54
CA GLN A 54 -9.09 -9.55 1.22
C GLN A 54 -10.25 -8.66 1.69
N ASP A 55 -10.14 -8.11 2.90
CA ASP A 55 -11.18 -7.25 3.49
C ASP A 55 -10.78 -5.76 3.49
N CYS A 56 -9.75 -5.39 2.72
CA CYS A 56 -9.24 -4.03 2.70
C CYS A 56 -10.22 -3.09 1.96
N PRO A 57 -10.73 -2.01 2.59
CA PRO A 57 -11.75 -1.14 2.00
C PRO A 57 -11.25 -0.34 0.79
N VAL A 58 -9.94 -0.36 0.54
CA VAL A 58 -9.28 0.40 -0.54
C VAL A 58 -8.57 -0.52 -1.54
N LEU A 59 -8.87 -1.82 -1.55
CA LEU A 59 -8.22 -2.80 -2.44
C LEU A 59 -8.32 -2.41 -3.92
N ALA A 60 -9.49 -1.92 -4.35
CA ALA A 60 -9.71 -1.51 -5.74
C ALA A 60 -8.83 -0.33 -6.14
N GLN A 61 -8.76 0.71 -5.31
CA GLN A 61 -7.91 1.89 -5.53
C GLN A 61 -6.42 1.51 -5.49
N CYS A 62 -6.02 0.67 -4.53
CA CYS A 62 -4.66 0.16 -4.40
C CYS A 62 -4.20 -0.57 -5.68
N ARG A 63 -5.02 -1.51 -6.17
CA ARG A 63 -4.72 -2.25 -7.40
C ARG A 63 -4.66 -1.34 -8.62
N ALA A 64 -5.59 -0.40 -8.77
CA ALA A 64 -5.58 0.55 -9.88
C ALA A 64 -4.32 1.43 -9.87
N HIS A 65 -3.89 1.87 -8.67
CA HIS A 65 -2.66 2.63 -8.51
C HIS A 65 -1.43 1.83 -8.91
N ALA A 66 -1.25 0.61 -8.38
CA ALA A 66 -0.10 -0.24 -8.68
C ALA A 66 0.05 -0.52 -10.20
N LEU A 67 -1.08 -0.75 -10.87
CA LEU A 67 -1.11 -0.95 -12.33
C LEU A 67 -0.73 0.33 -13.10
N THR A 68 -1.20 1.49 -12.65
CA THR A 68 -0.91 2.78 -13.30
C THR A 68 0.54 3.22 -13.09
N ALA A 69 1.07 2.99 -11.89
CA ALA A 69 2.44 3.32 -11.51
C ALA A 69 3.47 2.28 -11.99
N THR A 70 3.02 1.15 -12.55
CA THR A 70 3.88 0.04 -12.99
C THR A 70 4.74 -0.48 -11.83
N GLU A 71 4.15 -0.64 -10.64
CA GLU A 71 4.84 -1.19 -9.49
C GLU A 71 5.12 -2.69 -9.74
N ALA A 72 6.40 -3.02 -9.90
CA ALA A 72 6.85 -4.38 -10.24
C ALA A 72 6.97 -5.31 -9.03
N TYR A 73 7.00 -4.75 -7.82
CA TYR A 73 7.23 -5.46 -6.57
C TYR A 73 6.30 -4.92 -5.48
N GLY A 74 6.02 -5.75 -4.46
CA GLY A 74 5.06 -5.47 -3.40
C GLY A 74 3.76 -6.24 -3.59
#